data_AF-A0A9P8B9W4-F1
#
_entry.id   AF-A0A9P8B9W4-F1
#
_cell.length_a   1.000
_cell.length_b   1.000
_cell.length_c   1.000
_cell.angle_alpha   90.00
_cell.angle_beta   90.00
_cell.angle_gamma   90.00
#
_symmetry.space_group_name_H-M   'P 1'
#
loop_
_entity.id
_entity.type
_entity.pdbx_description
1 polymer ?
#
loop_
_entity_poly.entity_id
_entity_poly.type
_entity_poly.pdbx_seq_one_letter_code
_entity_poly.pdbx_strand_id
1 'polypeptide(L)'
;MLSQLALLASLFILRVSAVGTPFGYASGTTGGGTAAPATPTSNAQLVSWLGDSTARVIVLTSIYDFTRTTVTGAGCKPWTCSPNAQIAIDKGSYCENAEPNAAKTTVTYDAAGLSPIYVGLQSNKTLLGKGSNTGIKGTGLYLRGVQNVIIQNIRITTLNPEYVWGGDAIDIDGASYIWIDHNYIDHIGRQFVATGYGAVTHTTISNNVFNGQL
;
A
#
# COMPACT_ATOMS: atom_id res chain seq x y z
N MET A 1 -21.23 -31.99 51.07
CA MET A 1 -21.26 -31.64 49.62
C MET A 1 -21.05 -30.13 49.51
N LEU A 2 -19.83 -29.67 49.23
CA LEU A 2 -19.58 -28.26 48.92
C LEU A 2 -19.64 -28.10 47.40
N SER A 3 -20.62 -27.34 46.93
CA SER A 3 -20.77 -26.89 45.55
C SER A 3 -19.75 -25.78 45.28
N GLN A 4 -18.77 -26.01 44.42
CA GLN A 4 -17.90 -24.97 43.89
C GLN A 4 -18.62 -24.26 42.74
N LEU A 5 -19.01 -23.00 42.98
CA LEU A 5 -19.38 -22.08 41.91
C LEU A 5 -18.10 -21.70 41.13
N ALA A 6 -17.95 -22.23 39.91
CA ALA A 6 -16.90 -21.79 39.00
C ALA A 6 -17.29 -20.43 38.41
N LEU A 7 -16.59 -19.36 38.80
CA LEU A 7 -16.72 -18.05 38.20
C LEU A 7 -15.98 -18.05 36.85
N LEU A 8 -16.71 -18.20 35.74
CA LEU A 8 -16.18 -18.01 34.39
C LEU A 8 -15.92 -16.52 34.17
N ALA A 9 -14.68 -16.08 34.40
CA ALA A 9 -14.22 -14.77 33.96
C ALA A 9 -14.13 -14.77 32.43
N SER A 10 -15.10 -14.13 31.76
CA SER A 10 -15.02 -13.85 30.33
C SER A 10 -13.89 -12.84 30.09
N LEU A 11 -12.71 -13.32 29.67
CA LEU A 11 -11.68 -12.44 29.12
C LEU A 11 -12.24 -11.81 27.85
N PHE A 12 -12.63 -10.54 27.93
CA PHE A 12 -12.80 -9.70 26.75
C PHE A 12 -11.42 -9.47 26.14
N ILE A 13 -11.03 -10.33 25.20
CA ILE A 13 -9.88 -10.07 24.34
C ILE A 13 -10.30 -8.89 23.47
N LEU A 14 -9.71 -7.72 23.69
CA LEU A 14 -9.78 -6.61 22.73
C LEU A 14 -9.24 -7.11 21.39
N ARG A 15 -10.15 -7.46 20.48
CA ARG A 15 -9.79 -7.87 19.14
C ARG A 15 -9.41 -6.62 18.36
N VAL A 16 -8.15 -6.54 17.97
CA VAL A 16 -7.70 -5.55 16.98
C VAL A 16 -8.37 -5.92 15.67
N SER A 17 -9.26 -5.07 15.18
CA SER A 17 -9.98 -5.24 13.92
C SER A 17 -10.03 -3.91 13.20
N ALA A 18 -10.41 -3.92 11.92
CA ALA A 18 -10.68 -2.68 11.22
C ALA A 18 -11.74 -1.88 11.99
N VAL A 19 -11.51 -0.59 12.17
CA VAL A 19 -12.42 0.32 12.86
C VAL A 19 -13.53 0.70 11.89
N GLY A 20 -14.78 0.61 12.35
CA GLY A 20 -15.96 0.84 11.50
C GLY A 20 -16.29 -0.36 10.62
N THR A 21 -17.14 -0.14 9.62
CA THR A 21 -17.61 -1.17 8.69
C THR A 21 -17.46 -0.63 7.27
N PRO A 22 -16.96 -1.43 6.31
CA PRO A 22 -16.97 -1.05 4.91
C PRO A 22 -18.36 -0.59 4.47
N PHE A 23 -18.40 0.43 3.63
CA PHE A 23 -19.63 1.03 3.16
C PHE A 23 -19.52 1.34 1.66
N GLY A 24 -20.58 1.92 1.09
CA GLY A 24 -20.64 2.21 -0.34
C GLY A 24 -20.53 0.93 -1.17
N TYR A 25 -19.83 0.99 -2.30
CA TYR A 25 -19.67 -0.18 -3.16
C TYR A 25 -18.89 -1.33 -2.50
N ALA A 26 -18.10 -1.07 -1.46
CA ALA A 26 -17.32 -2.09 -0.76
C ALA A 26 -18.02 -2.68 0.47
N SER A 27 -19.32 -2.46 0.68
CA SER A 27 -20.04 -2.87 1.91
C SER A 27 -19.98 -4.37 2.25
N GLY A 28 -19.70 -5.23 1.27
CA GLY A 28 -19.50 -6.68 1.47
C GLY A 28 -18.08 -7.10 1.87
N THR A 29 -17.16 -6.16 2.04
CA THR A 29 -15.75 -6.46 2.35
C THR A 29 -15.60 -6.92 3.80
N THR A 30 -14.75 -7.91 4.05
CA THR A 30 -14.47 -8.47 5.38
C THR A 30 -12.97 -8.61 5.66
N GLY A 31 -12.13 -8.55 4.63
CA GLY A 31 -10.68 -8.68 4.73
C GLY A 31 -10.26 -10.03 5.31
N GLY A 32 -9.40 -10.00 6.33
CA GLY A 32 -8.99 -11.17 7.11
C GLY A 32 -10.06 -11.73 8.05
N GLY A 33 -11.23 -11.09 8.12
CA GLY A 33 -12.37 -11.54 8.91
C GLY A 33 -12.02 -11.70 10.40
N THR A 34 -12.25 -12.89 10.93
CA THR A 34 -12.02 -13.21 12.36
C THR A 34 -10.64 -13.79 12.64
N ALA A 35 -9.71 -13.76 11.69
CA ALA A 35 -8.34 -14.25 11.91
C ALA A 35 -7.69 -13.52 13.09
N ALA A 36 -6.86 -14.24 13.86
CA ALA A 36 -6.16 -13.65 14.98
C ALA A 36 -5.21 -12.54 14.48
N PRO A 37 -5.27 -11.32 15.05
CA PRO A 37 -4.36 -10.24 14.67
C PRO A 37 -2.92 -10.59 14.98
N ALA A 38 -2.02 -10.33 14.04
CA ALA A 38 -0.59 -10.59 14.19
C ALA A 38 0.24 -9.43 13.67
N THR A 39 1.36 -9.16 14.34
CA THR A 39 2.32 -8.12 13.95
C THR A 39 3.58 -8.78 13.36
N PRO A 40 3.97 -8.45 12.11
CA PRO A 40 5.17 -9.01 11.52
C PRO A 40 6.41 -8.47 12.21
N THR A 41 7.44 -9.29 12.39
CA THR A 41 8.70 -8.89 13.04
C THR A 41 9.74 -8.37 12.05
N SER A 42 9.48 -8.47 10.75
CA SER A 42 10.39 -8.03 9.69
C SER A 42 9.64 -7.71 8.40
N ASN A 43 10.28 -6.96 7.50
CA ASN A 43 9.80 -6.74 6.14
C ASN A 43 9.54 -8.06 5.41
N ALA A 44 10.44 -9.05 5.55
CA ALA A 44 10.28 -10.35 4.92
C ALA A 44 9.02 -11.09 5.40
N GLN A 45 8.73 -11.02 6.70
CA GLN A 45 7.50 -11.60 7.24
C GLN A 45 6.25 -10.83 6.79
N LEU A 46 6.32 -9.50 6.71
CA LEU A 46 5.24 -8.68 6.17
C LEU A 46 4.92 -9.07 4.71
N VAL A 47 5.95 -9.16 3.85
CA VAL A 47 5.81 -9.62 2.46
C VAL A 47 5.18 -11.02 2.41
N SER A 48 5.71 -11.95 3.21
CA SER A 48 5.22 -13.32 3.25
C SER A 48 3.74 -13.39 3.64
N TRP A 49 3.32 -12.65 4.66
CA TRP A 49 1.94 -12.65 5.13
C TRP A 49 0.98 -11.96 4.16
N LEU A 50 1.42 -10.90 3.48
CA LEU A 50 0.58 -10.24 2.47
C LEU A 50 0.43 -11.11 1.22
N GLY A 51 1.47 -11.86 0.86
CA GLY A 51 1.52 -12.68 -0.35
C GLY A 51 1.03 -14.12 -0.22
N ASP A 52 0.63 -14.60 0.96
CA ASP A 52 0.14 -15.97 1.13
C ASP A 52 -1.38 -16.12 0.94
N SER A 53 -1.85 -17.35 0.81
CA SER A 53 -3.27 -17.66 0.63
C SER A 53 -4.09 -17.66 1.94
N THR A 54 -3.46 -17.40 3.09
CA THR A 54 -4.13 -17.45 4.40
C THR A 54 -4.90 -16.16 4.65
N ALA A 55 -6.12 -16.26 5.19
CA ALA A 55 -6.83 -15.07 5.65
C ALA A 55 -6.11 -14.47 6.86
N ARG A 56 -5.77 -13.17 6.83
CA ARG A 56 -4.94 -12.55 7.87
C ARG A 56 -5.40 -11.16 8.26
N VAL A 57 -5.31 -10.88 9.56
CA VAL A 57 -5.34 -9.53 10.13
C VAL A 57 -3.90 -9.18 10.53
N ILE A 58 -3.27 -8.31 9.75
CA ILE A 58 -1.87 -7.90 9.86
C ILE A 58 -1.84 -6.50 10.49
N VAL A 59 -1.19 -6.38 11.64
CA VAL A 59 -1.14 -5.14 12.42
C VAL A 59 0.27 -4.57 12.41
N LEU A 60 0.46 -3.44 11.76
CA LEU A 60 1.71 -2.69 11.72
C LEU A 60 1.83 -1.84 12.99
N THR A 61 2.95 -1.96 13.69
CA THR A 61 3.24 -1.17 14.90
C THR A 61 4.39 -0.18 14.72
N SER A 62 4.98 -0.15 13.53
CA SER A 62 6.05 0.77 13.11
C SER A 62 5.97 1.01 11.61
N ILE A 63 6.89 1.83 11.08
CA ILE A 63 7.15 1.90 9.64
C ILE A 63 8.05 0.72 9.24
N TYR A 64 7.63 -0.02 8.22
CA TYR A 64 8.45 -1.02 7.54
C TYR A 64 9.11 -0.35 6.36
N ASP A 65 10.41 -0.06 6.49
CA ASP A 65 11.18 0.66 5.47
C ASP A 65 11.75 -0.31 4.45
N PHE A 66 11.25 -0.22 3.22
CA PHE A 66 11.68 -1.02 2.08
C PHE A 66 12.67 -0.31 1.17
N THR A 67 13.16 0.88 1.53
CA THR A 67 14.24 1.52 0.79
C THR A 67 15.47 0.60 0.75
N ARG A 68 16.11 0.52 -0.42
CA ARG A 68 17.23 -0.36 -0.71
C ARG A 68 18.35 0.43 -1.38
N THR A 69 19.15 -0.28 -2.17
CA THR A 69 20.17 0.29 -3.02
C THR A 69 19.55 1.07 -4.17
N THR A 70 20.14 2.22 -4.47
CA THR A 70 19.80 2.98 -5.67
C THR A 70 20.34 2.31 -6.92
N VAL A 71 19.63 2.47 -8.03
CA VAL A 71 20.08 2.10 -9.38
C VAL A 71 20.12 3.35 -10.26
N THR A 72 20.97 3.32 -11.28
CA THR A 72 21.13 4.41 -12.24
C THR A 72 20.61 3.97 -13.61
N GLY A 73 19.84 4.83 -14.27
CA GLY A 73 19.24 4.54 -15.56
C GLY A 73 19.03 5.77 -16.42
N ALA A 74 18.45 5.55 -17.59
CA ALA A 74 18.04 6.62 -18.50
C ALA A 74 16.76 7.31 -18.01
N GLY A 75 16.62 8.58 -18.34
CA GLY A 75 15.43 9.37 -18.08
C GLY A 75 15.36 10.60 -18.98
N CYS A 76 14.32 11.40 -18.78
CA CYS A 76 14.10 12.65 -19.51
C CYS A 76 13.46 13.71 -18.62
N LYS A 77 13.62 14.97 -19.02
CA LYS A 77 13.09 16.15 -18.32
C LYS A 77 11.96 16.79 -19.13
N PRO A 78 10.72 16.25 -19.06
CA PRO A 78 9.60 16.78 -19.83
C PRO A 78 9.00 18.05 -19.19
N TRP A 79 9.19 18.27 -17.89
CA TRP A 79 8.64 19.43 -17.19
C TRP A 79 9.72 20.49 -16.90
N THR A 80 9.30 21.77 -16.92
CA THR A 80 10.16 22.95 -16.75
C THR A 80 9.78 23.81 -15.55
N CYS A 81 8.89 23.34 -14.67
CA CYS A 81 8.46 24.07 -13.49
C CYS A 81 9.59 24.24 -12.46
N SER A 82 9.48 25.28 -11.63
CA SER A 82 10.48 25.65 -10.62
C SER A 82 9.80 26.07 -9.30
N PRO A 83 10.39 25.75 -8.14
CA PRO A 83 11.57 24.90 -7.97
C PRO A 83 11.24 23.41 -8.17
N ASN A 84 12.25 22.60 -8.52
CA ASN A 84 12.22 21.13 -8.44
C ASN A 84 11.16 20.44 -9.33
N ALA A 85 11.14 20.69 -10.64
CA ALA A 85 10.43 19.82 -11.58
C ALA A 85 10.86 18.36 -11.40
N GLN A 86 9.88 17.45 -11.34
CA GLN A 86 10.16 16.01 -11.39
C GLN A 86 10.89 15.64 -12.68
N ILE A 87 11.53 14.47 -12.69
CA ILE A 87 12.18 13.88 -13.87
C ILE A 87 11.47 12.56 -14.17
N ALA A 88 11.32 12.18 -15.44
CA ALA A 88 10.76 10.87 -15.78
C ALA A 88 11.88 9.83 -15.89
N ILE A 89 11.72 8.69 -15.21
CA ILE A 89 12.50 7.48 -15.53
C ILE A 89 12.03 6.97 -16.88
N ASP A 90 12.96 6.55 -17.74
CA ASP A 90 12.65 6.02 -19.06
C ASP A 90 12.12 4.56 -19.00
N LYS A 91 10.94 4.41 -18.38
CA LYS A 91 10.30 3.10 -18.22
C LYS A 91 9.57 2.71 -19.50
N GLY A 92 10.06 1.69 -20.19
CA GLY A 92 9.41 1.15 -21.40
C GLY A 92 9.48 2.11 -22.58
N SER A 93 10.60 2.83 -22.73
CA SER A 93 10.79 3.86 -23.77
C SER A 93 9.77 5.00 -23.68
N TYR A 94 9.36 5.35 -22.46
CA TYR A 94 8.45 6.48 -22.23
C TYR A 94 9.04 7.78 -22.78
N CYS A 95 10.34 7.99 -22.59
CA CYS A 95 10.99 9.21 -23.02
C CYS A 95 11.05 9.34 -24.53
N GLU A 96 11.07 8.25 -25.30
CA GLU A 96 11.05 8.28 -26.77
C GLU A 96 9.61 8.37 -27.29
N ASN A 97 8.70 7.61 -26.69
CA ASN A 97 7.35 7.42 -27.23
C ASN A 97 6.39 8.53 -26.81
N ALA A 98 6.48 8.98 -25.55
CA ALA A 98 5.57 9.99 -24.99
C ALA A 98 6.19 11.39 -24.98
N GLU A 99 7.51 11.49 -24.77
CA GLU A 99 8.20 12.77 -24.60
C GLU A 99 9.40 12.95 -25.56
N PRO A 100 9.23 12.77 -26.88
CA PRO A 100 10.35 12.69 -27.84
C PRO A 100 11.23 13.95 -27.87
N ASN A 101 10.70 15.10 -27.49
CA ASN A 101 11.40 16.38 -27.48
C ASN A 101 12.02 16.74 -26.11
N ALA A 102 11.80 15.94 -25.08
CA ALA A 102 12.33 16.19 -23.75
C ALA A 102 13.84 15.95 -23.71
N ALA A 103 14.55 16.80 -22.98
CA ALA A 103 15.99 16.63 -22.77
C ALA A 103 16.26 15.31 -22.04
N LYS A 104 17.10 14.45 -22.64
CA LYS A 104 17.52 13.18 -22.04
C LYS A 104 18.49 13.45 -20.89
N THR A 105 18.46 12.60 -19.87
CA THR A 105 19.30 12.70 -18.67
C THR A 105 19.56 11.33 -18.08
N THR A 106 20.46 11.29 -17.11
CA THR A 106 20.62 10.16 -16.20
C THR A 106 19.81 10.40 -14.93
N VAL A 107 19.22 9.35 -14.39
CA VAL A 107 18.46 9.35 -13.12
C VAL A 107 19.02 8.29 -12.18
N THR A 108 18.97 8.57 -10.87
CA THR A 108 19.39 7.62 -9.83
C THR A 108 18.28 7.51 -8.78
N TYR A 109 17.68 6.34 -8.66
CA TYR A 109 16.45 6.12 -7.90
C TYR A 109 16.50 4.82 -7.10
N ASP A 110 15.69 4.71 -6.06
CA ASP A 110 15.56 3.50 -5.26
C ASP A 110 14.84 2.39 -6.06
N ALA A 111 15.48 1.23 -6.19
CA ALA A 111 14.94 0.12 -6.98
C ALA A 111 13.65 -0.48 -6.41
N ALA A 112 13.40 -0.35 -5.10
CA ALA A 112 12.21 -0.91 -4.44
C ALA A 112 10.93 -0.20 -4.88
N GLY A 113 10.99 1.09 -5.24
CA GLY A 113 9.83 1.84 -5.72
C GLY A 113 9.29 1.35 -7.06
N LEU A 114 10.15 0.76 -7.91
CA LEU A 114 9.76 0.23 -9.23
C LEU A 114 9.35 -1.24 -9.20
N SER A 115 9.57 -1.95 -8.08
CA SER A 115 9.34 -3.39 -8.00
C SER A 115 7.97 -3.68 -7.38
N PRO A 116 7.01 -4.26 -8.15
CA PRO A 116 5.75 -4.75 -7.58
C PRO A 116 5.95 -5.94 -6.62
N ILE A 117 7.15 -6.53 -6.64
CA ILE A 117 7.47 -7.85 -6.11
C ILE A 117 7.35 -7.93 -4.57
N TYR A 118 7.34 -6.81 -3.86
CA TYR A 118 7.46 -6.86 -2.40
C TYR A 118 6.14 -6.75 -1.64
N VAL A 119 5.04 -6.33 -2.26
CA VAL A 119 3.75 -6.28 -1.54
C VAL A 119 2.55 -6.58 -2.44
N GLY A 120 2.64 -7.68 -3.19
CA GLY A 120 1.47 -8.27 -3.84
C GLY A 120 0.51 -8.79 -2.77
N LEU A 121 -0.58 -8.06 -2.51
CA LEU A 121 -1.59 -8.50 -1.56
C LEU A 121 -2.41 -9.59 -2.19
N GLN A 122 -2.42 -10.78 -1.58
CA GLN A 122 -3.38 -11.83 -1.87
C GLN A 122 -4.76 -11.50 -1.30
N SER A 123 -5.77 -12.30 -1.67
CA SER A 123 -7.14 -12.13 -1.17
C SER A 123 -7.24 -12.33 0.35
N ASN A 124 -8.33 -11.83 0.95
CA ASN A 124 -8.70 -12.01 2.36
C ASN A 124 -7.66 -11.44 3.35
N LYS A 125 -7.25 -10.19 3.13
CA LYS A 125 -6.27 -9.50 3.97
C LYS A 125 -6.88 -8.29 4.63
N THR A 126 -6.53 -8.07 5.89
CA THR A 126 -6.76 -6.81 6.60
C THR A 126 -5.40 -6.29 7.06
N LEU A 127 -4.96 -5.17 6.50
CA LEU A 127 -3.72 -4.48 6.85
C LEU A 127 -4.08 -3.25 7.68
N LEU A 128 -3.65 -3.22 8.94
CA LEU A 128 -4.03 -2.18 9.91
C LEU A 128 -2.81 -1.52 10.52
N GLY A 129 -2.82 -0.20 10.66
CA GLY A 129 -1.86 0.48 11.52
C GLY A 129 -2.34 0.61 12.96
N LYS A 130 -1.42 0.45 13.92
CA LYS A 130 -1.67 0.68 15.36
C LYS A 130 -0.96 1.94 15.83
N GLY A 131 -1.73 3.00 16.03
CA GLY A 131 -1.21 4.34 16.37
C GLY A 131 -1.15 5.23 15.13
N SER A 132 -0.34 6.29 15.18
CA SER A 132 -0.29 7.35 14.15
C SER A 132 0.95 7.32 13.24
N ASN A 133 1.95 6.47 13.55
CA ASN A 133 3.21 6.40 12.82
C ASN A 133 3.57 4.96 12.43
N THR A 134 2.66 4.32 11.70
CA THR A 134 2.77 2.92 11.28
C THR A 134 2.43 2.79 9.81
N GLY A 135 3.09 1.89 9.08
CA GLY A 135 2.93 1.82 7.64
C GLY A 135 4.13 1.27 6.91
N ILE A 136 4.26 1.66 5.65
CA ILE A 136 5.35 1.26 4.76
C ILE A 136 6.02 2.49 4.14
N LYS A 137 7.31 2.35 3.86
CA LYS A 137 8.12 3.38 3.20
C LYS A 137 8.92 2.75 2.06
N GLY A 138 9.12 3.48 0.96
CA GLY A 138 9.96 3.02 -0.15
C GLY A 138 9.32 1.97 -1.06
N THR A 139 8.07 1.56 -0.80
CA THR A 139 7.31 0.62 -1.65
C THR A 139 5.80 0.82 -1.50
N GLY A 140 5.06 0.37 -2.51
CA GLY A 140 3.60 0.49 -2.58
C GLY A 140 2.90 -0.85 -2.41
N LEU A 141 1.57 -0.82 -2.45
CA LEU A 141 0.69 -1.98 -2.35
C LEU A 141 0.11 -2.31 -3.73
N TYR A 142 0.23 -3.57 -4.14
CA TYR A 142 -0.25 -4.03 -5.45
C TYR A 142 -1.35 -5.08 -5.27
N LEU A 143 -2.56 -4.76 -5.71
CA LEU A 143 -3.75 -5.59 -5.60
C LEU A 143 -4.17 -6.07 -6.99
N ARG A 144 -3.59 -7.19 -7.45
CA ARG A 144 -3.80 -7.73 -8.81
C ARG A 144 -4.59 -9.02 -8.83
N GLY A 145 -5.78 -9.02 -9.44
CA GLY A 145 -6.62 -10.22 -9.54
C GLY A 145 -7.09 -10.76 -8.19
N VAL A 146 -7.20 -9.89 -7.19
CA VAL A 146 -7.51 -10.27 -5.80
C VAL A 146 -8.83 -9.71 -5.33
N GLN A 147 -9.33 -10.24 -4.23
CA GLN A 147 -10.56 -9.73 -3.64
C GLN A 147 -10.53 -9.72 -2.11
N ASN A 148 -11.46 -8.97 -1.54
CA ASN A 148 -11.72 -8.95 -0.11
C ASN A 148 -10.50 -8.47 0.70
N VAL A 149 -10.14 -7.21 0.50
CA VAL A 149 -8.96 -6.58 1.14
C VAL A 149 -9.37 -5.29 1.86
N ILE A 150 -8.90 -5.14 3.10
CA ILE A 150 -9.01 -3.91 3.88
C ILE A 150 -7.61 -3.35 4.13
N ILE A 151 -7.39 -2.07 3.84
CA ILE A 151 -6.16 -1.33 4.16
C ILE A 151 -6.59 -0.11 4.97
N GLN A 152 -6.20 -0.06 6.25
CA GLN A 152 -6.68 1.00 7.14
C GLN A 152 -5.62 1.54 8.10
N ASN A 153 -5.63 2.86 8.29
CA ASN A 153 -4.80 3.58 9.27
C ASN A 153 -3.29 3.37 9.08
N ILE A 154 -2.82 3.25 7.84
CA ILE A 154 -1.38 3.15 7.55
C ILE A 154 -0.85 4.38 6.81
N ARG A 155 0.45 4.61 6.95
CA ARG A 155 1.21 5.53 6.11
C ARG A 155 1.82 4.78 4.92
N ILE A 156 1.77 5.37 3.72
CA ILE A 156 2.53 4.90 2.55
C ILE A 156 3.34 6.09 2.05
N THR A 157 4.66 6.01 2.16
CA THR A 157 5.52 7.20 2.06
C THR A 157 6.78 6.98 1.25
N THR A 158 7.30 8.06 0.66
CA THR A 158 8.65 8.14 0.09
C THR A 158 8.94 7.05 -0.96
N LEU A 159 8.19 7.04 -2.06
CA LEU A 159 8.55 6.26 -3.26
C LEU A 159 9.10 7.21 -4.31
N ASN A 160 10.43 7.39 -4.33
CA ASN A 160 11.12 8.12 -5.39
C ASN A 160 10.40 9.44 -5.79
N PRO A 161 10.14 10.36 -4.84
CA PRO A 161 9.27 11.53 -5.06
C PRO A 161 9.73 12.43 -6.21
N GLU A 162 11.01 12.45 -6.54
CA GLU A 162 11.60 13.23 -7.63
C GLU A 162 11.32 12.64 -9.02
N TYR A 163 10.84 11.39 -9.10
CA TYR A 163 10.81 10.61 -10.32
C TYR A 163 9.41 10.11 -10.70
N VAL A 164 8.90 10.60 -11.84
CA VAL A 164 7.77 9.95 -12.50
C VAL A 164 8.21 8.58 -12.99
N TRP A 165 7.30 7.60 -12.85
CA TRP A 165 7.58 6.15 -12.93
C TRP A 165 8.43 5.58 -11.78
N GLY A 166 8.75 6.40 -10.76
CA GLY A 166 9.49 6.00 -9.56
C GLY A 166 8.70 5.12 -8.59
N GLY A 167 7.37 5.05 -8.75
CA GLY A 167 6.50 4.14 -8.01
C GLY A 167 5.10 4.70 -7.76
N ASP A 168 4.16 3.80 -7.50
CA ASP A 168 2.78 4.11 -7.13
C ASP A 168 2.50 3.59 -5.71
N ALA A 169 1.72 4.32 -4.92
CA ALA A 169 1.43 3.93 -3.54
C ALA A 169 0.43 2.77 -3.46
N ILE A 170 -0.68 2.84 -4.21
CA ILE A 170 -1.68 1.77 -4.29
C ILE A 170 -2.04 1.54 -5.75
N ASP A 171 -1.74 0.35 -6.27
CA ASP A 171 -2.09 -0.10 -7.63
C ASP A 171 -3.14 -1.22 -7.53
N ILE A 172 -4.30 -1.03 -8.15
CA ILE A 172 -5.44 -1.95 -8.12
C ILE A 172 -5.78 -2.39 -9.55
N ASP A 173 -5.54 -3.66 -9.87
CA ASP A 173 -5.70 -4.20 -11.22
C ASP A 173 -6.60 -5.46 -11.17
N GLY A 174 -7.83 -5.36 -11.70
CA GLY A 174 -8.73 -6.52 -11.75
C GLY A 174 -9.16 -7.05 -10.38
N ALA A 175 -9.41 -6.16 -9.42
CA ALA A 175 -9.72 -6.54 -8.03
C ALA A 175 -11.18 -6.19 -7.63
N SER A 176 -11.67 -6.83 -6.57
CA SER A 176 -13.04 -6.61 -6.07
C SER A 176 -13.12 -6.63 -4.54
N TYR A 177 -14.10 -5.96 -3.95
CA TYR A 177 -14.28 -5.90 -2.48
C TYR A 177 -13.05 -5.33 -1.79
N ILE A 178 -12.72 -4.09 -2.14
CA ILE A 178 -11.53 -3.39 -1.63
C ILE A 178 -11.97 -2.18 -0.81
N TRP A 179 -11.50 -2.08 0.43
CA TRP A 179 -11.73 -0.92 1.29
C TRP A 179 -10.40 -0.29 1.72
N ILE A 180 -10.17 0.94 1.27
CA ILE A 180 -8.98 1.74 1.58
C ILE A 180 -9.43 2.92 2.43
N ASP A 181 -9.13 2.89 3.72
CA ASP A 181 -9.72 3.79 4.70
C ASP A 181 -8.71 4.45 5.66
N HIS A 182 -8.83 5.74 5.96
CA HIS A 182 -8.00 6.43 6.97
C HIS A 182 -6.48 6.33 6.76
N ASN A 183 -6.01 6.20 5.51
CA ASN A 183 -4.58 6.15 5.23
C ASN A 183 -4.00 7.54 4.99
N TYR A 184 -2.69 7.68 5.22
CA TYR A 184 -1.94 8.89 4.90
C TYR A 184 -0.87 8.58 3.86
N ILE A 185 -0.96 9.21 2.69
CA ILE A 185 -0.09 8.90 1.55
C ILE A 185 0.64 10.18 1.13
N ASP A 186 1.97 10.13 1.10
CA ASP A 186 2.84 11.28 0.83
C ASP A 186 4.11 10.91 0.05
N HIS A 187 4.74 11.90 -0.60
CA HIS A 187 6.02 11.77 -1.31
C HIS A 187 6.10 10.55 -2.26
N ILE A 188 5.14 10.46 -3.19
CA ILE A 188 5.07 9.39 -4.18
C ILE A 188 5.43 9.93 -5.55
N GLY A 189 6.30 9.22 -6.27
CA GLY A 189 6.84 9.65 -7.56
C GLY A 189 5.81 9.73 -8.67
N ARG A 190 4.74 8.92 -8.64
CA ARG A 190 3.68 8.94 -9.67
C ARG A 190 2.25 8.95 -9.11
N GLN A 191 1.57 7.82 -8.99
CA GLN A 191 0.16 7.79 -8.56
C GLN A 191 0.03 7.48 -7.07
N PHE A 192 -0.80 8.23 -6.36
CA PHE A 192 -1.25 7.83 -5.03
C PHE A 192 -2.17 6.61 -5.08
N VAL A 193 -3.10 6.60 -6.04
CA VAL A 193 -3.94 5.44 -6.34
C VAL A 193 -4.05 5.30 -7.85
N ALA A 194 -3.73 4.12 -8.37
CA ALA A 194 -3.97 3.73 -9.75
C ALA A 194 -4.97 2.58 -9.79
N THR A 195 -5.96 2.66 -10.68
CA THR A 195 -6.92 1.57 -10.92
C THR A 195 -6.90 1.17 -12.40
N GLY A 196 -6.83 -0.12 -12.69
CA GLY A 196 -6.76 -0.68 -14.04
C GLY A 196 -5.61 -1.71 -14.16
N TYR A 197 -5.47 -2.43 -15.26
CA TYR A 197 -6.29 -2.43 -16.48
C TYR A 197 -7.54 -3.32 -16.37
N GLY A 198 -7.51 -4.32 -15.49
CA GLY A 198 -8.65 -5.16 -15.17
C GLY A 198 -9.73 -4.39 -14.39
N ALA A 199 -10.97 -4.87 -14.49
CA ALA A 199 -12.11 -4.24 -13.84
C ALA A 199 -11.93 -4.18 -12.31
N VAL A 200 -12.00 -2.97 -11.75
CA VAL A 200 -12.04 -2.74 -10.31
C VAL A 200 -13.48 -2.54 -9.90
N THR A 201 -14.03 -3.45 -9.10
CA THR A 201 -15.44 -3.42 -8.68
C THR A 201 -15.55 -3.45 -7.16
N HIS A 202 -16.74 -3.14 -6.62
CA HIS A 202 -17.03 -3.22 -5.18
C HIS A 202 -15.94 -2.56 -4.31
N THR A 203 -15.49 -1.36 -4.70
CA THR A 203 -14.33 -0.69 -4.09
C THR A 203 -14.76 0.64 -3.46
N THR A 204 -14.20 0.96 -2.30
CA THR A 204 -14.43 2.22 -1.59
C THR A 204 -13.12 2.75 -1.06
N ILE A 205 -12.86 4.02 -1.35
CA ILE A 205 -11.70 4.79 -0.89
C ILE A 205 -12.26 5.91 -0.02
N SER A 206 -12.05 5.84 1.29
CA SER A 206 -12.70 6.73 2.25
C SER A 206 -11.71 7.32 3.26
N ASN A 207 -11.92 8.57 3.68
CA ASN A 207 -11.18 9.18 4.80
C ASN A 207 -9.64 9.19 4.66
N ASN A 208 -9.11 9.04 3.45
CA ASN A 208 -7.66 9.06 3.22
C ASN A 208 -7.16 10.50 3.07
N VAL A 209 -5.91 10.74 3.50
CA VAL A 209 -5.18 11.96 3.21
C VAL A 209 -4.19 11.67 2.08
N PHE A 210 -4.38 12.37 0.98
CA PHE A 210 -3.49 12.37 -0.19
C PHE A 210 -2.67 13.66 -0.17
N ASN A 211 -1.49 13.62 0.45
CA ASN A 211 -0.66 14.81 0.61
C ASN A 211 0.25 15.02 -0.61
N GLY A 212 -0.14 15.94 -1.48
CA GLY A 212 0.62 16.33 -2.68
C GLY A 212 1.77 17.31 -2.45
N GLN A 213 2.11 17.64 -1.20
CA GLN A 213 3.31 18.43 -0.90
C GLN A 213 4.56 17.55 -1.04
N LEU A 214 5.52 18.01 -1.83
CA LEU A 214 6.83 17.39 -2.07
C LEU A 214 7.94 18.12 -1.31
#